data_AF-X1D8C0-F1
#
_entry.id   AF-X1D8C0-F1
#
_cell.length_a   1.000
_cell.length_b   1.000
_cell.length_c   1.000
_cell.angle_alpha   90.00
_cell.angle_beta   90.00
_cell.angle_gamma   90.00
#
_symmetry.space_group_name_H-M   'P 1'
#
loop_
_entity.id
_entity.type
_entity.pdbx_description
1 polymer ?
#
loop_
_entity_poly.entity_id
_entity_poly.type
_entity_poly.pdbx_seq_one_letter_code
_entity_poly.pdbx_strand_id
1 'polypeptide(L)'
;VKDTKNMLFGTDDLEVLDIFSKGHIDNCLRKAVKVGLDPVEAIQMATINAAKHFKLDDKIGSISPGKVADLVLMNNLIDFKAEMVMIEGKVIYESGKFRHRLRKAQIPYYLLDSIKVEREIKSKDFEIKTKKDCKKALARVIGAIDGQITSEFIKAELEVEDGNVLRDLKNDILKIAVIDRYKPEGKVTVGFINSFCLKEGAIATSIAHDEHNIL
;
A
#
# COMPACT_ATOMS: atom_id res chain seq x y z
N VAL A 1 0.99 -20.85 29.88
CA VAL A 1 0.81 -21.69 28.67
C VAL A 1 0.72 -20.75 27.48
N LYS A 2 1.54 -20.95 26.46
CA LYS A 2 1.45 -20.21 25.19
C LYS A 2 0.30 -20.81 24.39
N ASP A 3 -0.65 -19.99 23.93
CA ASP A 3 -1.79 -20.43 23.10
C ASP A 3 -1.88 -19.54 21.85
N THR A 4 -1.56 -20.12 20.70
CA THR A 4 -1.50 -19.42 19.40
C THR A 4 -2.75 -19.62 18.56
N LYS A 5 -3.79 -20.33 19.04
CA LYS A 5 -4.91 -20.82 18.21
C LYS A 5 -5.77 -19.73 17.54
N ASN A 6 -5.72 -18.51 18.06
CA ASN A 6 -6.44 -17.35 17.51
C ASN A 6 -5.52 -16.36 16.78
N MET A 7 -4.26 -16.73 16.54
CA MET A 7 -3.31 -15.94 15.77
C MET A 7 -3.29 -16.43 14.32
N LEU A 8 -3.34 -15.49 13.38
CA LEU A 8 -3.21 -15.74 11.95
C LEU A 8 -2.37 -14.63 11.30
N PHE A 9 -1.87 -14.88 10.10
CA PHE A 9 -1.13 -13.89 9.34
C PHE A 9 -2.05 -13.04 8.46
N GLY A 10 -1.77 -11.74 8.41
CA GLY A 10 -2.21 -10.83 7.38
C GLY A 10 -0.99 -10.08 6.85
N THR A 11 -0.89 -9.89 5.54
CA THR A 11 0.20 -9.12 4.94
C THR A 11 -0.05 -7.62 4.96
N ASP A 12 -1.33 -7.23 5.10
CA ASP A 12 -1.80 -5.87 4.84
C ASP A 12 -1.36 -5.43 3.43
N ASP A 13 -0.87 -4.20 3.26
CA ASP A 13 -0.34 -3.71 2.00
C ASP A 13 1.07 -4.27 1.71
N LEU A 14 1.22 -4.86 0.51
CA LEU A 14 2.52 -5.22 -0.05
C LEU A 14 2.68 -4.59 -1.44
N GLU A 15 3.83 -3.97 -1.66
CA GLU A 15 4.22 -3.53 -2.99
C GLU A 15 4.49 -4.73 -3.92
N VAL A 16 4.28 -4.55 -5.22
CA VAL A 16 4.52 -5.59 -6.23
C VAL A 16 5.96 -6.11 -6.17
N LEU A 17 6.93 -5.22 -5.97
CA LEU A 17 8.34 -5.59 -5.84
C LEU A 17 8.61 -6.39 -4.56
N ASP A 18 7.89 -6.11 -3.49
CA ASP A 18 7.99 -6.86 -2.24
C ASP A 18 7.39 -8.26 -2.38
N ILE A 19 6.23 -8.40 -3.03
CA ILE A 19 5.66 -9.72 -3.33
C ILE A 19 6.64 -10.52 -4.20
N PHE A 20 7.20 -9.90 -5.24
CA PHE A 20 8.12 -10.56 -6.16
C PHE A 20 9.43 -11.00 -5.49
N SER A 21 10.03 -10.15 -4.66
CA SER A 21 11.36 -10.38 -4.09
C SER A 21 11.34 -11.10 -2.74
N LYS A 22 10.32 -10.84 -1.92
CA LYS A 22 10.24 -11.33 -0.53
C LYS A 22 9.17 -12.39 -0.33
N GLY A 23 8.17 -12.51 -1.21
CA GLY A 23 7.03 -13.41 -1.06
C GLY A 23 5.84 -12.79 -0.31
N HIS A 24 4.82 -13.60 -0.05
CA HIS A 24 3.55 -13.20 0.54
C HIS A 24 3.41 -13.78 1.97
N ILE A 25 2.45 -14.67 2.25
CA ILE A 25 2.31 -15.34 3.55
C ILE A 25 3.53 -16.21 3.88
N ASP A 26 4.21 -16.76 2.87
CA ASP A 26 5.46 -17.50 3.05
C ASP A 26 6.60 -16.62 3.61
N ASN A 27 6.57 -15.31 3.33
CA ASN A 27 7.48 -14.36 3.99
C ASN A 27 7.15 -14.17 5.47
N CYS A 28 5.86 -14.14 5.82
CA CYS A 28 5.42 -14.09 7.22
C CYS A 28 5.92 -15.31 8.00
N LEU A 29 5.83 -16.51 7.39
CA LEU A 29 6.39 -17.75 7.95
C LEU A 29 7.90 -17.62 8.22
N ARG A 30 8.68 -17.24 7.19
CA ARG A 30 10.14 -17.04 7.31
C ARG A 30 10.49 -16.06 8.41
N LYS A 31 9.82 -14.90 8.46
CA LYS A 31 10.06 -13.87 9.49
C LYS A 31 9.73 -14.38 10.89
N ALA A 32 8.59 -15.07 11.06
CA ALA A 32 8.15 -15.57 12.35
C ALA A 32 9.13 -16.62 12.92
N VAL A 33 9.55 -17.59 12.09
CA VAL A 33 10.55 -18.58 12.50
C VAL A 33 11.91 -17.94 12.77
N LYS A 34 12.33 -16.97 11.96
CA LYS A 34 13.60 -16.24 12.15
C LYS A 34 13.67 -15.53 13.51
N VAL A 35 12.55 -15.05 14.04
CA VAL A 35 12.48 -14.42 15.38
C VAL A 35 12.23 -15.42 16.52
N GLY A 36 12.23 -16.73 16.23
CA GLY A 36 12.16 -17.80 17.22
C GLY A 36 10.79 -18.45 17.43
N LEU A 37 9.81 -18.22 16.53
CA LEU A 37 8.56 -18.97 16.57
C LEU A 37 8.79 -20.42 16.13
N ASP A 38 8.12 -21.36 16.78
CA ASP A 38 8.13 -22.76 16.34
C ASP A 38 7.54 -22.86 14.91
N PRO A 39 8.20 -23.56 13.96
CA PRO A 39 7.73 -23.63 12.59
C PRO A 39 6.35 -24.28 12.43
N VAL A 40 5.98 -25.23 13.31
CA VAL A 40 4.66 -25.86 13.27
C VAL A 40 3.60 -24.88 13.75
N GLU A 41 3.86 -24.11 14.82
CA GLU A 41 2.97 -23.02 15.24
C GLU A 41 2.79 -21.96 14.13
N ALA A 42 3.88 -21.60 13.43
CA ALA A 42 3.82 -20.68 12.30
C ALA A 42 2.94 -21.22 11.16
N ILE A 43 3.10 -22.51 10.80
CA ILE A 43 2.24 -23.17 9.80
C ILE A 43 0.78 -23.18 10.26
N GLN A 44 0.51 -23.43 11.54
CA GLN A 44 -0.86 -23.39 12.08
C GLN A 44 -1.49 -22.00 11.92
N MET A 45 -0.74 -20.93 12.18
CA MET A 45 -1.18 -19.55 11.96
C MET A 45 -1.51 -19.26 10.48
N ALA A 46 -0.76 -19.84 9.54
CA ALA A 46 -1.00 -19.71 8.10
C ALA A 46 -2.11 -20.62 7.55
N THR A 47 -2.59 -21.60 8.33
CA THR A 47 -3.51 -22.65 7.86
C THR A 47 -4.72 -22.81 8.77
N ILE A 48 -4.66 -23.71 9.76
CA ILE A 48 -5.82 -24.13 10.55
C ILE A 48 -6.40 -22.99 11.41
N ASN A 49 -5.56 -22.08 11.91
CA ASN A 49 -6.05 -20.95 12.71
C ASN A 49 -6.87 -19.98 11.85
N ALA A 50 -6.38 -19.67 10.64
CA ALA A 50 -7.12 -18.86 9.69
C ALA A 50 -8.43 -19.55 9.26
N ALA A 51 -8.39 -20.85 8.95
CA ALA A 51 -9.58 -21.60 8.58
C ALA A 51 -10.62 -21.62 9.71
N LYS A 52 -10.22 -21.83 10.97
CA LYS A 52 -11.12 -21.78 12.13
C LYS A 52 -11.70 -20.39 12.35
N HIS A 53 -10.88 -19.34 12.24
CA HIS A 53 -11.32 -17.96 12.38
C HIS A 53 -12.46 -17.64 11.40
N PHE A 54 -12.33 -18.07 10.14
CA PHE A 54 -13.34 -17.87 9.11
C PHE A 54 -14.42 -18.97 9.05
N LYS A 55 -14.42 -19.94 9.98
CA LYS A 55 -15.36 -21.07 10.01
C LYS A 55 -15.38 -21.90 8.72
N LEU A 56 -14.19 -22.13 8.17
CA LEU A 56 -13.93 -22.94 6.97
C LEU A 56 -13.10 -24.19 7.30
N ASP A 57 -12.89 -24.49 8.59
CA ASP A 57 -12.09 -25.61 9.06
C ASP A 57 -12.79 -26.97 8.89
N ASP A 58 -14.03 -27.02 8.42
CA ASP A 58 -14.66 -28.21 7.88
C ASP A 58 -14.15 -28.56 6.47
N LYS A 59 -13.65 -27.56 5.72
CA LYS A 59 -13.27 -27.68 4.31
C LYS A 59 -11.77 -27.59 4.05
N ILE A 60 -11.08 -26.66 4.71
CA ILE A 60 -9.66 -26.31 4.43
C ILE A 60 -8.84 -26.20 5.73
N GLY A 61 -7.56 -25.83 5.58
CA GLY A 61 -6.66 -25.48 6.68
C GLY A 61 -6.01 -26.67 7.40
N SER A 62 -6.31 -27.92 7.04
CA SER A 62 -5.58 -29.09 7.53
C SER A 62 -5.60 -30.23 6.53
N ILE A 63 -4.66 -31.16 6.69
CA ILE A 63 -4.60 -32.39 5.90
C ILE A 63 -5.39 -33.47 6.64
N SER A 64 -6.63 -33.73 6.19
CA SER A 64 -7.49 -34.76 6.76
C SER A 64 -8.51 -35.25 5.71
N PRO A 65 -8.99 -36.51 5.79
CA PRO A 65 -10.00 -37.02 4.88
C PRO A 65 -11.25 -36.13 4.82
N GLY A 66 -11.80 -35.97 3.61
CA GLY A 66 -13.00 -35.15 3.36
C GLY A 66 -12.75 -33.66 3.12
N LYS A 67 -11.53 -33.16 3.33
CA LYS A 67 -11.15 -31.76 3.04
C LYS A 67 -10.67 -31.57 1.61
N VAL A 68 -10.66 -30.31 1.17
CA VAL A 68 -10.12 -29.89 -0.13
C VAL A 68 -8.60 -30.12 -0.13
N ALA A 69 -8.10 -30.71 -1.21
CA ALA A 69 -6.67 -30.98 -1.41
C ALA A 69 -5.91 -29.72 -1.89
N ASP A 70 -5.89 -28.70 -1.04
CA ASP A 70 -5.04 -27.51 -1.18
C ASP A 70 -3.76 -27.73 -0.37
N LEU A 71 -2.68 -28.10 -1.06
CA LEU A 71 -1.44 -28.57 -0.46
C LEU A 71 -0.23 -27.82 -1.01
N VAL A 72 0.76 -27.59 -0.15
CA VAL A 72 2.06 -27.06 -0.54
C VAL A 72 3.14 -28.02 -0.04
N LEU A 73 3.94 -28.57 -0.94
CA LEU A 73 5.17 -29.25 -0.59
C LEU A 73 6.27 -28.19 -0.51
N MET A 74 6.94 -28.11 0.64
CA MET A 74 8.00 -27.13 0.90
C MET A 74 9.33 -27.84 1.09
N ASN A 75 10.42 -27.16 0.73
CA ASN A 75 11.79 -27.70 0.82
C ASN A 75 12.22 -27.99 2.28
N ASN A 76 11.88 -27.09 3.21
CA ASN A 76 12.23 -27.16 4.62
C ASN A 76 11.33 -26.20 5.44
N LEU A 77 11.47 -26.27 6.77
CA LEU A 77 10.73 -25.45 7.74
C LEU A 77 11.46 -24.14 8.13
N ILE A 78 12.42 -23.71 7.31
CA ILE A 78 13.23 -22.51 7.53
C ILE A 78 12.92 -21.47 6.45
N ASP A 79 13.08 -21.84 5.18
CA ASP A 79 12.90 -20.97 4.02
C ASP A 79 11.49 -21.06 3.44
N PHE A 80 10.75 -22.13 3.75
CA PHE A 80 9.37 -22.38 3.28
C PHE A 80 9.21 -22.23 1.76
N LYS A 81 10.24 -22.59 0.97
CA LYS A 81 10.19 -22.49 -0.48
C LYS A 81 9.27 -23.59 -1.01
N ALA A 82 8.22 -23.20 -1.72
CA ALA A 82 7.32 -24.15 -2.37
C ALA A 82 8.04 -24.90 -3.50
N GLU A 83 8.02 -26.22 -3.43
CA GLU A 83 8.50 -27.13 -4.49
C GLU A 83 7.35 -27.61 -5.37
N MET A 84 6.17 -27.79 -4.77
CA MET A 84 4.92 -28.13 -5.45
C MET A 84 3.76 -27.43 -4.77
N VAL A 85 2.81 -26.90 -5.56
CA VAL A 85 1.54 -26.37 -5.07
C VAL A 85 0.40 -27.10 -5.78
N MET A 86 -0.53 -27.59 -4.98
CA MET A 86 -1.75 -28.26 -5.39
C MET A 86 -2.96 -27.43 -4.94
N ILE A 87 -3.91 -27.22 -5.85
CA ILE A 87 -5.20 -26.58 -5.55
C ILE A 87 -6.29 -27.54 -6.01
N GLU A 88 -7.25 -27.85 -5.13
CA GLU A 88 -8.36 -28.79 -5.38
C GLU A 88 -7.89 -30.13 -5.99
N GLY A 89 -6.76 -30.66 -5.51
CA GLY A 89 -6.21 -31.93 -5.99
C GLY A 89 -5.40 -31.84 -7.29
N LYS A 90 -5.26 -30.66 -7.89
CA LYS A 90 -4.51 -30.45 -9.14
C LYS A 90 -3.18 -29.74 -8.87
N VAL A 91 -2.08 -30.33 -9.34
CA VAL A 91 -0.76 -29.68 -9.27
C VAL A 91 -0.71 -28.50 -10.23
N ILE A 92 -0.70 -27.28 -9.68
CA ILE A 92 -0.67 -26.03 -10.46
C ILE A 92 0.74 -25.45 -10.61
N TYR A 93 1.67 -25.85 -9.74
CA TYR A 93 3.06 -25.44 -9.77
C TYR A 93 3.93 -26.60 -9.30
N GLU A 94 5.04 -26.85 -9.99
CA GLU A 94 6.04 -27.83 -9.57
C GLU A 94 7.41 -27.49 -10.17
N SER A 95 8.48 -27.61 -9.38
CA SER A 95 9.87 -27.47 -9.84
C SER A 95 10.14 -26.15 -10.60
N GLY A 96 9.70 -25.03 -10.04
CA GLY A 96 9.94 -23.71 -10.66
C GLY A 96 8.98 -23.34 -11.79
N LYS A 97 8.08 -24.25 -12.19
CA LYS A 97 7.21 -24.06 -13.36
C LYS A 97 5.74 -24.03 -12.95
N PHE A 98 5.06 -22.98 -13.39
CA PHE A 98 3.60 -22.92 -13.33
C PHE A 98 3.03 -23.86 -14.42
N ARG A 99 2.19 -24.81 -14.01
CA ARG A 99 1.62 -25.87 -14.86
C ARG A 99 0.19 -25.59 -15.31
N HIS A 100 -0.38 -24.49 -14.84
CA HIS A 100 -1.72 -24.07 -15.23
C HIS A 100 -1.64 -22.87 -16.17
N ARG A 101 -2.64 -22.69 -17.04
CA ARG A 101 -2.71 -21.47 -17.85
C ARG A 101 -3.49 -20.42 -17.05
N LEU A 102 -2.83 -19.32 -16.68
CA LEU A 102 -3.55 -18.18 -16.10
C LEU A 102 -4.53 -17.63 -17.15
N ARG A 103 -5.80 -17.52 -16.78
CA ARG A 103 -6.78 -16.81 -17.60
C ARG A 103 -6.38 -15.34 -17.61
N LYS A 104 -6.20 -14.77 -18.81
CA LYS A 104 -6.02 -13.31 -18.94
C LYS A 104 -7.29 -12.65 -18.40
N ALA A 105 -7.15 -11.81 -17.38
CA ALA A 105 -8.25 -11.03 -16.86
C ALA A 105 -8.78 -10.12 -17.97
N GLN A 106 -10.09 -10.10 -18.16
CA GLN A 106 -10.75 -9.08 -18.96
C GLN A 106 -10.93 -7.88 -18.05
N ILE A 107 -10.16 -6.83 -18.26
CA ILE A 107 -10.24 -5.60 -17.47
C ILE A 107 -11.31 -4.73 -18.10
N PRO A 108 -12.41 -4.41 -17.38
CA PRO A 108 -13.40 -3.48 -17.89
C PRO A 108 -12.77 -2.12 -18.19
N TYR A 109 -13.16 -1.50 -19.32
CA TYR A 109 -12.56 -0.23 -19.76
C TYR A 109 -12.65 0.88 -18.70
N TYR A 110 -13.75 0.93 -17.94
CA TYR A 110 -13.95 1.94 -16.91
C TYR A 110 -12.90 1.91 -15.77
N LEU A 111 -12.18 0.79 -15.58
CA LEU A 111 -11.06 0.72 -14.63
C LEU A 111 -9.78 1.34 -15.19
N LEU A 112 -9.63 1.38 -16.52
CA LEU A 112 -8.50 2.00 -17.21
C LEU A 112 -8.73 3.51 -17.39
N ASP A 113 -9.98 3.90 -17.58
CA ASP A 113 -10.43 5.28 -17.74
C ASP A 113 -10.93 5.82 -16.39
N SER A 114 -10.04 5.92 -15.39
CA SER A 114 -10.39 6.32 -14.03
C SER A 114 -10.05 7.77 -13.68
N ILE A 115 -9.32 8.48 -14.56
CA ILE A 115 -9.04 9.91 -14.44
C ILE A 115 -10.01 10.66 -15.36
N LYS A 116 -10.99 11.33 -14.77
CA LYS A 116 -12.10 12.00 -15.45
C LYS A 116 -11.91 13.50 -15.63
N VAL A 117 -10.71 14.01 -15.37
CA VAL A 117 -10.40 15.43 -15.51
C VAL A 117 -10.32 15.77 -17.00
N GLU A 118 -11.23 16.62 -17.47
CA GLU A 118 -11.31 17.01 -18.89
C GLU A 118 -10.54 18.30 -19.20
N ARG A 119 -10.26 19.10 -18.17
CA ARG A 119 -9.50 20.34 -18.33
C ARG A 119 -7.99 20.13 -18.21
N GLU A 120 -7.24 21.01 -18.86
CA GLU A 120 -5.79 21.09 -18.66
C GLU A 120 -5.46 21.70 -17.28
N ILE A 121 -4.65 20.98 -16.49
CA ILE A 121 -4.10 21.47 -15.22
C ILE A 121 -2.86 22.32 -15.51
N LYS A 122 -2.84 23.55 -15.01
CA LYS A 122 -1.82 24.57 -15.28
C LYS A 122 -1.06 24.93 -14.01
N SER A 123 0.11 25.53 -14.16
CA SER A 123 0.93 26.01 -13.04
C SER A 123 0.15 26.92 -12.07
N LYS A 124 -0.76 27.75 -12.60
CA LYS A 124 -1.64 28.64 -11.82
C LYS A 124 -2.58 27.90 -10.86
N ASP A 125 -2.94 26.66 -11.16
CA ASP A 125 -3.81 25.85 -10.29
C ASP A 125 -3.10 25.46 -8.98
N PHE A 126 -1.76 25.55 -8.94
CA PHE A 126 -0.94 25.28 -7.76
C PHE A 126 -0.60 26.55 -6.95
N GLU A 127 -1.17 27.70 -7.31
CA GLU A 127 -0.96 28.95 -6.58
C GLU A 127 -1.83 29.04 -5.32
N ILE A 128 -1.27 29.58 -4.24
CA ILE A 128 -2.01 29.90 -3.03
C ILE A 128 -2.10 31.42 -2.96
N LYS A 129 -3.25 31.98 -3.31
CA LYS A 129 -3.42 33.42 -3.35
C LYS A 129 -3.73 34.02 -1.97
N THR A 130 -3.09 35.14 -1.65
CA THR A 130 -3.44 35.95 -0.47
C THR A 130 -4.63 36.87 -0.79
N LYS A 131 -5.45 37.16 0.23
CA LYS A 131 -6.56 38.12 0.11
C LYS A 131 -6.14 39.58 0.29
N LYS A 132 -4.95 39.79 0.86
CA LYS A 132 -4.41 41.11 1.20
C LYS A 132 -3.07 41.27 0.50
N ASP A 133 -2.78 42.51 0.13
CA ASP A 133 -1.44 42.89 -0.28
C ASP A 133 -0.52 42.80 0.94
N CYS A 134 0.41 41.85 0.91
CA CYS A 134 1.34 41.56 1.99
C CYS A 134 2.59 40.90 1.40
N LYS A 135 3.74 41.14 2.03
CA LYS A 135 5.02 40.50 1.66
C LYS A 135 5.21 39.13 2.29
N LYS A 136 4.43 38.83 3.34
CA LYS A 136 4.51 37.59 4.10
C LYS A 136 3.13 37.14 4.57
N ALA A 137 2.91 35.83 4.62
CA ALA A 137 1.68 35.22 5.07
C ALA A 137 1.96 34.13 6.11
N LEU A 138 1.18 34.12 7.20
CA LEU A 138 1.21 33.03 8.16
C LEU A 138 0.41 31.84 7.61
N ALA A 139 1.10 30.76 7.29
CA ALA A 139 0.53 29.54 6.73
C ALA A 139 0.43 28.41 7.77
N ARG A 140 -0.56 27.55 7.57
CA ARG A 140 -0.66 26.24 8.24
C ARG A 140 0.04 25.22 7.36
N VAL A 141 0.92 24.43 7.96
CA VAL A 141 1.77 23.47 7.26
C VAL A 141 1.57 22.10 7.89
N ILE A 142 1.42 21.08 7.04
CA ILE A 142 1.35 19.68 7.45
C ILE A 142 2.79 19.22 7.71
N GLY A 143 3.12 18.90 8.97
CA GLY A 143 4.40 18.29 9.31
C GLY A 143 4.34 16.79 9.07
N ALA A 144 4.92 16.30 7.97
CA ALA A 144 5.02 14.85 7.76
C ALA A 144 6.05 14.27 8.73
N ILE A 145 5.78 13.06 9.24
CA ILE A 145 6.69 12.31 10.10
C ILE A 145 7.04 11.03 9.35
N ASP A 146 8.33 10.81 9.12
CA ASP A 146 8.80 9.62 8.40
C ASP A 146 8.31 8.33 9.08
N GLY A 147 7.75 7.43 8.26
CA GLY A 147 7.19 6.16 8.73
C GLY A 147 5.91 6.24 9.57
N GLN A 148 5.23 7.39 9.64
CA GLN A 148 3.96 7.53 10.40
C GLN A 148 2.79 8.03 9.54
N ILE A 149 1.59 7.61 9.92
CA ILE A 149 0.32 8.06 9.31
C ILE A 149 -0.14 9.39 9.93
N THR A 150 0.31 9.67 11.16
CA THR A 150 0.02 10.92 11.86
C THR A 150 0.89 12.07 11.35
N SER A 151 0.37 13.29 11.48
CA SER A 151 1.08 14.51 11.11
C SER A 151 1.09 15.51 12.27
N GLU A 152 2.05 16.42 12.22
CA GLU A 152 2.11 17.56 13.12
C GLU A 152 1.46 18.79 12.47
N PHE A 153 0.99 19.68 13.33
CA PHE A 153 0.51 20.99 12.91
C PHE A 153 1.61 22.03 13.08
N ILE A 154 2.11 22.56 11.97
CA ILE A 154 3.16 23.57 11.93
C ILE A 154 2.56 24.91 11.48
N LYS A 155 3.06 26.01 12.05
CA LYS A 155 2.82 27.37 11.56
C LYS A 155 4.12 27.93 11.01
N ALA A 156 4.07 28.52 9.82
CA ALA A 156 5.24 29.14 9.21
C ALA A 156 4.88 30.49 8.57
N GLU A 157 5.79 31.44 8.66
CA GLU A 157 5.67 32.71 7.94
C GLU A 157 6.37 32.58 6.58
N LEU A 158 5.60 32.63 5.50
CA LEU A 158 6.08 32.40 4.13
C LEU A 158 6.07 33.69 3.31
N GLU A 159 7.03 33.82 2.40
CA GLU A 159 7.11 34.96 1.48
C GLU A 159 5.95 34.94 0.47
N VAL A 160 5.55 36.15 0.05
CA VAL A 160 4.48 36.35 -0.91
C VAL A 160 5.02 37.22 -2.05
N GLU A 161 4.84 36.73 -3.28
CA GLU A 161 5.22 37.42 -4.50
C GLU A 161 4.03 37.40 -5.47
N ASP A 162 3.68 38.56 -6.04
CA ASP A 162 2.50 38.73 -6.91
C ASP A 162 1.20 38.11 -6.34
N GLY A 163 1.03 38.28 -5.03
CA GLY A 163 -0.09 37.74 -4.26
C GLY A 163 -0.12 36.21 -4.12
N ASN A 164 0.93 35.49 -4.55
CA ASN A 164 1.07 34.05 -4.39
C ASN A 164 2.01 33.73 -3.22
N VAL A 165 1.56 32.89 -2.29
CA VAL A 165 2.39 32.42 -1.19
C VAL A 165 3.38 31.38 -1.73
N LEU A 166 4.67 31.64 -1.52
CA LEU A 166 5.76 30.84 -2.02
C LEU A 166 6.09 29.67 -1.09
N ARG A 167 6.74 28.65 -1.66
CA ARG A 167 7.40 27.57 -0.90
C ARG A 167 8.68 28.10 -0.25
N ASP A 168 9.13 27.47 0.82
CA ASP A 168 10.41 27.78 1.47
C ASP A 168 11.32 26.55 1.47
N LEU A 169 12.25 26.49 0.51
CA LEU A 169 13.17 25.37 0.36
C LEU A 169 14.21 25.28 1.49
N LYS A 170 14.49 26.39 2.19
CA LYS A 170 15.47 26.41 3.29
C LYS A 170 14.92 25.69 4.51
N ASN A 171 13.65 25.93 4.81
CA ASN A 171 12.94 25.28 5.92
C ASN A 171 12.16 24.04 5.49
N ASP A 172 12.36 23.56 4.26
CA ASP A 172 11.70 22.39 3.68
C ASP A 172 10.16 22.48 3.68
N ILE A 173 9.61 23.65 3.41
CA ILE A 173 8.17 23.86 3.28
C ILE A 173 7.82 23.85 1.79
N LEU A 174 7.18 22.78 1.35
CA LEU A 174 6.81 22.53 -0.03
C LEU A 174 5.31 22.68 -0.22
N LYS A 175 4.88 22.77 -1.49
CA LYS A 175 3.46 22.69 -1.84
C LYS A 175 3.04 21.23 -1.96
N ILE A 176 1.83 20.94 -1.48
CA ILE A 176 1.13 19.67 -1.70
C ILE A 176 -0.22 20.00 -2.32
N ALA A 177 -0.67 19.22 -3.29
CA ALA A 177 -1.91 19.50 -3.98
C ALA A 177 -2.74 18.23 -4.14
N VAL A 178 -4.05 18.35 -3.97
CA VAL A 178 -5.00 17.28 -4.26
C VAL A 178 -5.86 17.72 -5.43
N ILE A 179 -5.95 16.88 -6.47
CA ILE A 179 -6.79 17.11 -7.65
C ILE A 179 -7.91 16.07 -7.64
N ASP A 180 -9.15 16.54 -7.61
CA ASP A 180 -10.34 15.68 -7.75
C ASP A 180 -10.31 15.00 -9.12
N ARG A 181 -9.95 13.72 -9.15
CA ARG A 181 -9.78 12.99 -10.41
C ARG A 181 -11.09 12.44 -10.96
N TYR A 182 -12.17 12.49 -10.19
CA TYR A 182 -13.43 11.83 -10.52
C TYR A 182 -14.40 12.74 -11.27
N LYS A 183 -14.12 14.04 -11.32
CA LYS A 183 -14.98 15.03 -11.96
C LYS A 183 -14.27 15.78 -13.10
N PRO A 184 -15.02 16.17 -14.15
CA PRO A 184 -14.47 16.92 -15.30
C PRO A 184 -13.72 18.20 -14.90
N GLU A 185 -14.16 18.87 -13.83
CA GLU A 185 -13.59 20.15 -13.41
C GLU A 185 -12.17 20.03 -12.84
N GLY A 186 -11.75 18.83 -12.37
CA GLY A 186 -10.40 18.63 -11.83
C GLY A 186 -10.02 19.65 -10.77
N LYS A 187 -10.87 19.82 -9.74
CA LYS A 187 -10.66 20.85 -8.73
C LYS A 187 -9.36 20.60 -7.99
N VAL A 188 -8.47 21.60 -8.00
CA VAL A 188 -7.19 21.55 -7.30
C VAL A 188 -7.31 22.26 -5.96
N THR A 189 -6.86 21.60 -4.90
CA THR A 189 -6.70 22.19 -3.56
C THR A 189 -5.25 22.10 -3.17
N VAL A 190 -4.65 23.24 -2.81
CA VAL A 190 -3.22 23.34 -2.52
C VAL A 190 -3.02 23.69 -1.05
N GLY A 191 -2.05 23.03 -0.42
CA GLY A 191 -1.59 23.29 0.93
C GLY A 191 -0.07 23.30 1.01
N PHE A 192 0.44 23.32 2.23
CA PHE A 192 1.87 23.23 2.50
C PHE A 192 2.20 21.98 3.31
N ILE A 193 3.31 21.35 2.98
CA ILE A 193 3.86 20.18 3.66
C ILE A 193 5.33 20.42 4.02
N ASN A 194 5.77 19.82 5.12
CA ASN A 194 7.15 19.81 5.59
C ASN A 194 7.68 18.39 5.78
N SER A 195 9.00 18.23 5.83
CA SER A 195 9.72 16.95 6.04
C SER A 195 9.74 16.02 4.83
N PHE A 196 9.76 16.57 3.62
CA PHE A 196 9.82 15.80 2.37
C PHE A 196 11.17 15.95 1.64
N CYS A 197 11.98 16.94 2.00
CA CYS A 197 13.35 17.18 1.55
C CYS A 197 13.55 17.39 0.04
N LEU A 198 12.48 17.49 -0.76
CA LEU A 198 12.57 17.68 -2.21
C LEU A 198 13.06 19.10 -2.54
N LYS A 199 14.18 19.21 -3.25
CA LYS A 199 14.78 20.50 -3.63
C LYS A 199 14.34 20.98 -5.01
N GLU A 200 14.16 20.05 -5.95
CA GLU A 200 13.78 20.34 -7.34
C GLU A 200 12.79 19.29 -7.87
N GLY A 201 11.96 19.68 -8.83
CA GLY A 201 10.94 18.80 -9.43
C GLY A 201 9.64 18.69 -8.62
N ALA A 202 8.88 17.64 -8.92
CA ALA A 202 7.62 17.28 -8.26
C ALA A 202 7.42 15.76 -8.33
N ILE A 203 6.60 15.23 -7.42
CA ILE A 203 6.13 13.84 -7.44
C ILE A 203 4.61 13.89 -7.55
N ALA A 204 4.03 13.01 -8.35
CA ALA A 204 2.59 12.88 -8.48
C ALA A 204 2.18 11.40 -8.40
N THR A 205 1.10 11.11 -7.68
CA THR A 205 0.53 9.76 -7.57
C THR A 205 -0.99 9.81 -7.64
N SER A 206 -1.60 8.76 -8.17
CA SER A 206 -3.05 8.55 -8.11
C SER A 206 -3.44 7.41 -7.16
N ILE A 207 -2.48 6.99 -6.34
CA ILE A 207 -2.63 6.09 -5.20
C ILE A 207 -2.41 6.93 -3.95
N ALA A 208 -3.49 7.52 -3.42
CA ALA A 208 -3.49 8.33 -2.21
C ALA A 208 -4.63 7.88 -1.28
N HIS A 209 -4.29 7.09 -0.26
CA HIS A 209 -5.28 6.42 0.58
C HIS A 209 -6.21 7.40 1.32
N ASP A 210 -7.54 7.21 1.35
CA ASP A 210 -8.34 6.15 0.69
C ASP A 210 -9.23 6.69 -0.44
N GLU A 211 -9.21 8.00 -0.69
CA GLU A 211 -10.01 8.60 -1.77
C GLU A 211 -9.35 8.40 -3.14
N HIS A 212 -8.03 8.24 -3.17
CA HIS A 212 -7.20 8.05 -4.36
C HIS A 212 -7.39 9.16 -5.40
N ASN A 213 -7.62 10.40 -4.96
CA ASN A 213 -7.44 11.57 -5.81
C ASN A 213 -5.96 11.67 -6.26
N ILE A 214 -5.68 12.51 -7.26
CA ILE A 214 -4.28 12.75 -7.64
C ILE A 214 -3.67 13.63 -6.55
N LEU A 215 -2.52 13.20 -6.03
CA LEU A 215 -1.69 13.89 -5.03
C LEU A 215 -0.36 14.29 -5.65
#